data_AF-A0A2S1SHH1-F1
#
_entry.id   AF-A0A2S1SHH1-F1
#
_cell.length_a   1.000
_cell.length_b   1.000
_cell.length_c   1.000
_cell.angle_alpha   90.00
_cell.angle_beta   90.00
_cell.angle_gamma   90.00
#
_symmetry.space_group_name_H-M   'P 1'
#
loop_
_entity.id
_entity.type
_entity.pdbx_description
1 polymer ?
#
loop_
_entity_poly.entity_id
_entity_poly.type
_entity_poly.pdbx_seq_one_letter_code
_entity_poly.pdbx_strand_id
1 'polypeptide(L)'
;MFNIIKLLFKGALAKKETITFNDTRLGKLTCEFTADEKYFFWDTQITSINKNGKETAITVDGTLHSPDMKGLERIYWAIDSIEMILDAAQQEASKTYPGKVLNIRRDFYVEDISTYLPDGDDESDVEIELDSDEYGLLTIEFKEGKFFAIDYIE
;
A
#
# COMPACT_ATOMS: atom_id res chain seq x y z
N MET A 1 -5.60 -12.64 -45.82
CA MET A 1 -6.01 -11.29 -45.36
C MET A 1 -6.13 -11.29 -43.82
N PHE A 2 -5.05 -11.67 -43.12
CA PHE A 2 -5.02 -11.82 -41.64
C PHE A 2 -3.85 -11.06 -40.97
N ASN A 3 -3.12 -10.24 -41.74
CA ASN A 3 -1.94 -9.50 -41.25
C ASN A 3 -2.18 -7.99 -41.04
N ILE A 4 -3.41 -7.49 -41.22
CA ILE A 4 -3.75 -6.06 -41.05
C ILE A 4 -4.29 -5.78 -39.64
N ILE A 5 -4.88 -6.76 -38.96
CA ILE A 5 -5.46 -6.56 -37.62
C ILE A 5 -4.35 -6.38 -36.55
N LYS A 6 -3.16 -6.98 -36.71
CA LYS A 6 -2.02 -6.74 -35.81
C LYS A 6 -1.39 -5.33 -35.92
N LEU A 7 -1.73 -4.57 -36.96
CA LEU A 7 -1.25 -3.18 -37.14
C LEU A 7 -2.16 -2.16 -36.45
N LEU A 8 -3.41 -2.50 -36.16
CA LEU A 8 -4.34 -1.61 -35.45
C LEU A 8 -4.18 -1.64 -33.92
N PHE A 9 -3.51 -2.66 -33.39
CA PHE A 9 -3.08 -2.72 -31.99
C PHE A 9 -1.59 -2.37 -31.80
N LYS A 10 -0.93 -1.79 -32.81
CA LYS A 10 0.30 -1.00 -32.63
C LYS A 10 -0.02 0.41 -32.09
N GLY A 11 -1.06 0.53 -31.27
CA GLY A 11 -1.08 1.60 -30.28
C GLY A 11 0.16 1.38 -29.44
N ALA A 12 1.10 2.32 -29.51
CA ALA A 12 2.32 2.27 -28.73
C ALA A 12 1.90 2.09 -27.26
N LEU A 13 1.99 0.87 -26.74
CA LEU A 13 2.18 0.67 -25.32
C LEU A 13 3.42 1.50 -25.01
N ALA A 14 3.20 2.66 -24.37
CA ALA A 14 4.29 3.51 -23.94
C ALA A 14 5.30 2.59 -23.25
N LYS A 15 6.54 2.60 -23.74
CA LYS A 15 7.56 1.67 -23.24
C LYS A 15 7.73 1.98 -21.77
N LYS A 16 7.23 1.09 -20.91
CA LYS A 16 7.47 1.18 -19.47
C LYS A 16 8.96 1.00 -19.22
N GLU A 17 9.52 1.91 -18.46
CA GLU A 17 10.86 1.82 -17.93
C GLU A 17 10.77 1.37 -16.48
N THR A 18 11.78 0.63 -16.02
CA THR A 18 11.84 0.14 -14.64
C THR A 18 13.19 0.51 -14.06
N ILE A 19 13.17 1.19 -12.92
CA ILE A 19 14.34 1.46 -12.10
C ILE A 19 14.22 0.74 -10.77
N THR A 20 15.35 0.57 -10.09
CA THR A 20 15.41 -0.25 -8.88
C THR A 20 16.23 0.43 -7.80
N PHE A 21 15.75 0.37 -6.57
CA PHE A 21 16.41 0.87 -5.37
C PHE A 21 16.53 -0.28 -4.38
N ASN A 22 17.73 -0.51 -3.85
CA ASN A 22 17.93 -1.58 -2.87
C ASN A 22 17.97 -0.98 -1.47
N ASP A 23 16.96 -1.29 -0.69
CA ASP A 23 16.87 -1.00 0.72
C ASP A 23 17.30 -2.19 1.57
N THR A 24 17.87 -1.91 2.74
CA THR A 24 18.40 -2.95 3.64
C THR A 24 17.32 -3.69 4.43
N ARG A 25 16.15 -3.07 4.63
CA ARG A 25 15.00 -3.64 5.36
C ARG A 25 13.95 -4.21 4.42
N LEU A 26 13.63 -3.49 3.34
CA LEU A 26 12.56 -3.83 2.39
C LEU A 26 13.05 -4.60 1.16
N GLY A 27 14.37 -4.73 0.99
CA GLY A 27 14.95 -5.39 -0.16
C GLY A 27 14.88 -4.51 -1.42
N LYS A 28 14.43 -5.09 -2.54
CA LYS A 28 14.46 -4.41 -3.83
C LYS A 28 13.12 -3.72 -4.09
N LEU A 29 13.12 -2.39 -4.06
CA LEU A 29 12.02 -1.57 -4.54
C LEU A 29 12.16 -1.33 -6.05
N THR A 30 11.03 -1.29 -6.75
CA THR A 30 10.95 -1.02 -8.18
C THR A 30 10.03 0.15 -8.46
N CYS A 31 10.44 1.05 -9.35
CA CYS A 31 9.56 2.07 -9.89
C CYS A 31 9.38 1.79 -11.38
N GLU A 32 8.15 1.45 -11.78
CA GLU A 32 7.74 1.35 -13.17
C GLU A 32 7.10 2.66 -13.60
N PHE A 33 7.57 3.24 -14.71
CA PHE A 33 7.05 4.51 -15.18
C PHE A 33 7.06 4.62 -16.71
N THR A 34 6.33 5.60 -17.21
CA THR A 34 6.39 6.08 -18.60
C THR A 34 6.95 7.51 -18.65
N ALA A 35 7.49 7.92 -19.79
CA ALA A 35 8.20 9.20 -19.93
C ALA A 35 7.37 10.46 -19.59
N ASP A 36 6.04 10.37 -19.62
CA ASP A 36 5.12 11.49 -19.38
C ASP A 36 4.50 11.49 -17.97
N GLU A 37 4.90 10.56 -17.10
CA GLU A 37 4.40 10.47 -15.73
C GLU A 37 4.94 11.60 -14.84
N LYS A 38 4.07 12.03 -13.91
CA LYS A 38 4.37 13.10 -12.94
C LYS A 38 4.61 12.58 -11.53
N TYR A 39 4.10 11.40 -11.24
CA TYR A 39 4.14 10.75 -9.93
C TYR A 39 4.90 9.43 -10.07
N PHE A 40 5.75 9.12 -9.10
CA PHE A 40 6.62 7.95 -9.14
C PHE A 40 6.44 7.18 -7.85
N PHE A 41 6.00 5.93 -7.98
CA PHE A 41 5.78 5.01 -6.88
C PHE A 41 6.88 3.95 -6.86
N TRP A 42 7.32 3.58 -5.67
CA TRP A 42 8.34 2.58 -5.44
C TRP A 42 7.74 1.41 -4.69
N ASP A 43 7.63 0.29 -5.40
CA ASP A 43 6.87 -0.88 -4.94
C ASP A 43 7.80 -2.02 -4.55
N THR A 44 7.40 -2.78 -3.52
CA THR A 44 8.00 -4.07 -3.18
C THR A 44 6.96 -4.96 -2.50
N GLN A 45 7.31 -6.22 -2.26
CA GLN A 45 6.47 -7.17 -1.55
C GLN A 45 7.26 -7.84 -0.45
N ILE A 46 6.67 -7.96 0.74
CA ILE A 46 7.27 -8.67 1.86
C ILE A 46 6.26 -9.63 2.51
N THR A 47 6.72 -10.80 2.92
CA THR A 47 5.87 -11.83 3.54
C THR A 47 5.96 -11.86 5.06
N SER A 48 6.97 -11.20 5.63
CA SER A 48 7.27 -11.26 7.07
C SER A 48 6.32 -10.45 7.96
N ILE A 49 5.45 -9.63 7.37
CA ILE A 49 4.42 -8.88 8.13
C ILE A 49 3.32 -9.84 8.60
N ASN A 50 2.84 -10.72 7.72
CA ASN A 50 1.68 -11.55 7.99
C ASN A 50 2.06 -12.91 8.59
N LYS A 51 1.37 -13.29 9.67
CA LYS A 51 1.57 -14.59 10.36
C LYS A 51 1.22 -15.80 9.48
N ASN A 52 0.36 -15.62 8.48
CA ASN A 52 -0.04 -16.67 7.53
C ASN A 52 0.90 -16.76 6.30
N GLY A 53 1.91 -15.89 6.19
CA GLY A 53 2.85 -15.83 5.08
C GLY A 53 2.30 -15.24 3.78
N LYS A 54 1.10 -14.64 3.79
CA LYS A 54 0.60 -13.85 2.65
C LYS A 54 1.50 -12.64 2.41
N GLU A 55 1.72 -12.32 1.14
CA GLU A 55 2.49 -11.13 0.73
C GLU A 55 1.73 -9.86 1.12
N THR A 56 2.48 -8.88 1.60
CA THR A 56 2.03 -7.50 1.78
C THR A 56 2.74 -6.63 0.75
N ALA A 57 1.97 -5.90 -0.04
CA ALA A 57 2.48 -4.87 -0.92
C ALA A 57 2.93 -3.65 -0.09
N ILE A 58 4.02 -3.04 -0.52
CA ILE A 58 4.58 -1.83 0.09
C ILE A 58 4.78 -0.83 -1.02
N THR A 59 4.14 0.33 -0.89
CA THR A 59 4.19 1.40 -1.89
C THR A 59 4.71 2.68 -1.24
N VAL A 60 5.74 3.27 -1.84
CA VAL A 60 6.35 4.51 -1.33
C VAL A 60 6.44 5.54 -2.44
N ASP A 61 5.79 6.68 -2.27
CA ASP A 61 5.98 7.83 -3.15
C ASP A 61 7.45 8.26 -3.22
N GLY A 62 7.85 8.85 -4.34
CA GLY A 62 9.16 9.45 -4.43
C GLY A 62 9.40 10.18 -5.74
N THR A 63 10.65 10.11 -6.17
CA THR A 63 11.10 10.68 -7.43
C THR A 63 11.45 9.57 -8.41
N LEU A 64 11.72 9.96 -9.66
CA LEU A 64 12.31 9.09 -10.67
C LEU A 64 13.67 8.48 -10.27
N HIS A 65 14.30 8.89 -9.17
CA HIS A 65 15.64 8.40 -8.81
C HIS A 65 15.72 7.71 -7.45
N SER A 66 14.72 7.90 -6.59
CA SER A 66 14.65 7.24 -5.30
C SER A 66 13.25 7.37 -4.67
N PRO A 67 12.87 6.43 -3.78
CA PRO A 67 11.73 6.62 -2.88
C PRO A 67 11.93 7.85 -1.98
N ASP A 68 10.84 8.42 -1.49
CA ASP A 68 10.88 9.46 -0.48
C ASP A 68 11.36 8.88 0.86
N MET A 69 12.31 9.59 1.49
CA MET A 69 12.96 9.09 2.70
C MET A 69 12.04 9.14 3.92
N LYS A 70 11.13 10.12 4.00
CA LYS A 70 10.15 10.17 5.09
C LYS A 70 9.08 9.11 4.91
N GLY A 71 8.67 8.85 3.67
CA GLY A 71 7.82 7.70 3.31
C GLY A 71 8.42 6.39 3.79
N LEU A 72 9.70 6.13 3.48
CA LEU A 72 10.41 4.94 3.99
C LEU A 72 10.42 4.85 5.52
N GLU A 73 10.74 5.94 6.22
CA GLU A 73 10.73 5.97 7.70
C GLU A 73 9.33 5.64 8.27
N ARG A 74 8.28 6.09 7.61
CA ARG A 74 6.89 5.80 7.98
C ARG A 74 6.51 4.34 7.73
N ILE A 75 6.89 3.76 6.60
CA ILE A 75 6.74 2.32 6.34
C ILE A 75 7.44 1.50 7.42
N TYR A 76 8.68 1.87 7.77
CA TYR A 76 9.43 1.18 8.82
C TYR A 76 8.71 1.22 10.16
N TRP A 77 8.21 2.39 10.53
CA TRP A 77 7.40 2.53 11.73
C TRP A 77 6.13 1.66 11.68
N ALA A 78 5.41 1.64 10.56
CA ALA A 78 4.18 0.86 10.39
C ALA A 78 4.45 -0.65 10.54
N ILE A 79 5.51 -1.15 9.89
CA ILE A 79 5.95 -2.54 10.01
C ILE A 79 6.35 -2.87 11.45
N ASP A 80 7.19 -2.03 12.08
CA ASP A 80 7.66 -2.26 13.44
C ASP A 80 6.53 -2.18 14.48
N SER A 81 5.45 -1.47 14.17
CA SER A 81 4.32 -1.20 15.06
C SER A 81 3.04 -1.96 14.68
N ILE A 82 3.10 -2.91 13.73
CA ILE A 82 1.90 -3.46 13.11
C ILE A 82 0.95 -4.10 14.13
N GLU A 83 1.46 -4.80 15.13
CA GLU A 83 0.62 -5.42 16.16
C GLU A 83 -0.13 -4.38 17.01
N MET A 84 0.50 -3.23 17.29
CA MET A 84 -0.16 -2.12 18.00
C MET A 84 -1.22 -1.44 17.13
N ILE A 85 -0.96 -1.32 15.82
CA ILE A 85 -1.90 -0.79 14.85
C ILE A 85 -3.15 -1.67 14.76
N LEU A 86 -2.97 -2.99 14.65
CA LEU A 86 -4.10 -3.93 14.61
C LEU A 86 -4.94 -3.91 15.90
N ASP A 87 -4.32 -3.70 17.06
CA ASP A 87 -5.06 -3.52 18.33
C ASP A 87 -5.89 -2.23 18.35
N ALA A 88 -5.32 -1.12 17.87
CA ALA A 88 -6.03 0.15 17.77
C ALA A 88 -7.19 0.04 16.79
N ALA A 89 -6.95 -0.58 15.63
CA ALA A 89 -7.98 -0.84 14.63
C ALA A 89 -9.10 -1.72 15.18
N GLN A 90 -8.79 -2.76 15.97
CA GLN A 90 -9.82 -3.61 16.59
C GLN A 90 -10.72 -2.82 17.53
N GLN A 91 -10.12 -1.95 18.35
CA GLN A 91 -10.87 -1.10 19.27
C GLN A 91 -11.76 -0.12 18.52
N GLU A 92 -11.27 0.46 17.42
CA GLU A 92 -12.04 1.44 16.65
C GLU A 92 -13.14 0.79 15.81
N ALA A 93 -12.84 -0.31 15.10
CA ALA A 93 -13.84 -1.08 14.35
C ALA A 93 -15.00 -1.54 15.26
N SER A 94 -14.72 -1.93 16.51
CA SER A 94 -15.76 -2.33 17.46
C SER A 94 -16.68 -1.17 17.87
N LYS A 95 -16.20 0.08 17.83
CA LYS A 95 -16.99 1.28 18.11
C LYS A 95 -17.77 1.74 16.88
N THR A 96 -17.12 1.74 15.71
CA THR A 96 -17.69 2.22 14.44
C THR A 96 -18.71 1.23 13.88
N TYR A 97 -18.47 -0.07 14.03
CA TYR A 97 -19.31 -1.15 13.51
C TYR A 97 -19.76 -2.12 14.62
N PRO A 98 -20.48 -1.66 15.66
CA PRO A 98 -20.81 -2.47 16.83
C PRO A 98 -21.70 -3.70 16.54
N GLY A 99 -22.34 -3.74 15.35
CA GLY A 99 -23.12 -4.89 14.89
C GLY A 99 -22.34 -5.92 14.06
N LYS A 100 -21.11 -5.61 13.65
CA LYS A 100 -20.24 -6.53 12.92
C LYS A 100 -19.26 -7.15 13.92
N VAL A 101 -19.32 -8.47 14.08
CA VAL A 101 -18.38 -9.20 14.96
C VAL A 101 -17.08 -9.43 14.20
N LEU A 102 -16.31 -8.36 14.00
CA LEU A 102 -15.01 -8.41 13.32
C LEU A 102 -13.91 -8.81 14.32
N ASN A 103 -13.11 -9.81 13.98
CA ASN A 103 -11.86 -10.10 14.68
C ASN A 103 -10.68 -9.85 13.76
N ILE A 104 -10.19 -8.61 13.74
CA ILE A 104 -9.15 -8.13 12.83
C ILE A 104 -7.91 -9.03 12.91
N ARG A 105 -7.46 -9.36 14.12
CA ARG A 105 -6.24 -10.16 14.32
C ARG A 105 -6.33 -11.59 13.78
N ARG A 106 -7.53 -12.15 13.70
CA ARG A 106 -7.75 -13.55 13.29
C ARG A 106 -8.15 -13.63 11.82
N ASP A 107 -9.01 -12.73 11.38
CA ASP A 107 -9.77 -12.86 10.13
C ASP A 107 -9.20 -11.99 9.01
N PHE A 108 -8.32 -11.05 9.34
CA PHE A 108 -7.70 -10.15 8.38
C PHE A 108 -6.18 -10.34 8.33
N TYR A 109 -5.60 -9.96 7.20
CA TYR A 109 -4.15 -9.87 6.99
C TYR A 109 -3.83 -8.53 6.32
N VAL A 110 -2.60 -8.05 6.49
CA VAL A 110 -2.17 -6.79 5.88
C VAL A 110 -1.90 -7.03 4.40
N GLU A 111 -2.75 -6.46 3.54
CA GLU A 111 -2.62 -6.55 2.09
C GLU A 111 -1.63 -5.51 1.58
N ASP A 112 -1.75 -4.26 2.04
CA ASP A 112 -0.93 -3.15 1.56
C ASP A 112 -0.54 -2.19 2.70
N ILE A 113 0.64 -1.58 2.58
CA ILE A 113 1.05 -0.40 3.35
C ILE A 113 1.58 0.64 2.36
N SER A 114 0.91 1.78 2.29
CA SER A 114 1.21 2.86 1.35
C SER A 114 1.53 4.17 2.06
N THR A 115 2.45 4.96 1.49
CA THR A 115 2.69 6.35 1.92
C THR A 115 2.65 7.28 0.73
N TYR A 116 1.93 8.38 0.89
CA TYR A 116 1.76 9.40 -0.13
C TYR A 116 2.50 10.68 0.27
N LEU A 117 3.06 11.38 -0.71
CA LEU A 117 3.52 12.75 -0.53
C LEU A 117 2.27 13.63 -0.33
N PRO A 118 2.26 14.51 0.67
CA PRO A 118 1.08 15.35 0.91
C PRO A 118 0.82 16.25 -0.30
N ASP A 119 -0.31 16.05 -0.97
CA ASP A 119 -0.84 16.89 -2.05
C ASP A 119 -2.09 17.66 -1.54
N GLY A 120 -2.04 18.10 -0.28
CA GLY A 120 -3.10 18.86 0.38
C GLY A 120 -3.03 18.81 1.90
N ASP A 121 -3.91 19.56 2.56
CA ASP A 121 -3.95 19.64 4.03
C ASP A 121 -4.70 18.46 4.67
N ASP A 122 -5.40 17.59 3.91
CA ASP A 122 -6.34 16.58 4.42
C ASP A 122 -5.97 15.12 4.10
N GLU A 123 -4.74 14.86 3.69
CA GLU A 123 -4.33 13.50 3.27
C GLU A 123 -3.68 12.70 4.40
N SER A 124 -3.85 11.37 4.36
CA SER A 124 -3.17 10.41 5.23
C SER A 124 -1.69 10.29 4.85
N ASP A 125 -0.82 10.26 5.86
CA ASP A 125 0.62 10.05 5.67
C ASP A 125 0.98 8.58 5.47
N VAL A 126 0.15 7.68 6.02
CA VAL A 126 0.27 6.23 5.91
C VAL A 126 -1.13 5.64 5.81
N GLU A 127 -1.32 4.76 4.85
CA GLU A 127 -2.52 3.97 4.65
C GLU A 127 -2.16 2.48 4.80
N ILE A 128 -3.00 1.72 5.49
CA ILE A 128 -2.82 0.29 5.69
C ILE A 128 -4.11 -0.40 5.31
N GLU A 129 -4.05 -1.24 4.30
CA GLU A 129 -5.19 -2.04 3.86
C GLU A 129 -5.11 -3.44 4.46
N LEU A 130 -6.22 -3.87 5.06
CA LEU A 130 -6.39 -5.21 5.57
C LEU A 130 -7.47 -5.93 4.77
N ASP A 131 -7.16 -7.11 4.28
CA ASP A 131 -8.09 -7.92 3.50
C ASP A 131 -8.54 -9.16 4.28
N SER A 132 -9.74 -9.63 3.97
CA SER A 132 -10.36 -10.83 4.51
C SER A 132 -11.20 -11.52 3.45
N ASP A 133 -10.97 -12.82 3.27
CA ASP A 133 -11.75 -13.63 2.33
C ASP A 133 -13.26 -13.65 2.66
N GLU A 134 -13.64 -13.43 3.93
CA GLU A 134 -15.05 -13.45 4.40
C GLU A 134 -15.64 -12.04 4.56
N TYR A 135 -14.80 -11.08 4.98
CA TYR A 135 -15.27 -9.77 5.40
C TYR A 135 -14.87 -8.65 4.43
N GLY A 136 -14.11 -8.88 3.37
CA GLY A 136 -13.70 -7.80 2.46
C GLY A 136 -12.62 -6.90 3.06
N LEU A 137 -12.58 -5.64 2.60
CA LEU A 137 -11.45 -4.72 2.82
C LEU A 137 -11.71 -3.78 4.02
N LEU A 138 -10.66 -3.56 4.81
CA LEU A 138 -10.62 -2.58 5.88
C LEU A 138 -9.40 -1.69 5.69
N THR A 139 -9.63 -0.40 5.46
CA THR A 139 -8.55 0.59 5.30
C THR A 139 -8.34 1.32 6.62
N ILE A 140 -7.09 1.45 7.07
CA ILE A 140 -6.70 2.18 8.27
C ILE A 140 -5.79 3.32 7.86
N GLU A 141 -6.19 4.54 8.20
CA GLU A 141 -5.45 5.74 7.83
C GLU A 141 -4.78 6.38 9.04
N PHE A 142 -3.54 6.82 8.85
CA PHE A 142 -2.77 7.57 9.83
C PHE A 142 -2.34 8.93 9.27
N LYS A 143 -2.36 9.94 10.14
CA LYS A 143 -1.87 11.29 9.85
C LYS A 143 -0.99 11.76 11.00
N GLU A 144 0.23 12.19 10.69
CA GLU A 144 1.27 12.57 11.66
C GLU A 144 1.50 11.50 12.75
N GLY A 145 1.44 10.22 12.36
CA GLY A 145 1.60 9.07 13.27
C GLY A 145 0.41 8.84 14.23
N LYS A 146 -0.72 9.52 14.02
CA LYS A 146 -1.96 9.32 14.77
C LYS A 146 -3.02 8.66 13.91
N PHE A 147 -3.82 7.81 14.53
CA PHE A 147 -4.99 7.21 13.88
C PHE A 147 -5.93 8.32 13.40
N PHE A 148 -6.29 8.26 12.13
CA PHE A 148 -7.11 9.27 11.46
C PHE A 148 -8.50 8.72 11.13
N ALA A 149 -8.57 7.60 10.41
CA ALA A 149 -9.81 6.98 9.98
C ALA A 149 -9.71 5.45 9.88
N ILE A 150 -10.87 4.81 9.87
CA ILE A 150 -11.04 3.41 9.48
C ILE A 150 -12.30 3.27 8.64
N ASP A 151 -12.14 2.72 7.46
CA ASP A 151 -13.22 2.50 6.51
C ASP A 151 -13.32 1.04 6.13
N TYR A 152 -14.55 0.57 5.95
CA TYR A 152 -14.87 -0.82 5.69
C TYR A 152 -15.69 -0.93 4.42
N ILE A 153 -15.20 -1.73 3.47
CA ILE A 153 -15.76 -1.90 2.14
C ILE A 153 -16.12 -3.39 1.94
N GLU A 154 -17.41 -3.65 1.72
CA GLU A 154 -17.98 -5.00 1.46
C GLU A 154 -17.98 -5.37 -0.02
#